data_AF-A0A9J6BYJ7-F1
#
_entry.id   AF-A0A9J6BYJ7-F1
#
_cell.length_a   1.000
_cell.length_b   1.000
_cell.length_c   1.000
_cell.angle_alpha   90.00
_cell.angle_beta   90.00
_cell.angle_gamma   90.00
#
_symmetry.space_group_name_H-M   'P 1'
#
loop_
_entity.id
_entity.type
_entity.pdbx_description
1 polymer ?
#
loop_
_entity_poly.entity_id
_entity_poly.type
_entity_poly.pdbx_seq_one_letter_code
_entity_poly.pdbx_strand_id
1 'polypeptide(L)'
;MGNVIKRRARDHDNDYSNPEMTDLSYDEVEIIQKSWSEIQSKAHDTAEKIFYTFLEKFPQNQQNFVAFKNTPLLMLKGTPGFRAHASRIFNVFSNVIDALDKDPDMKGIKNIVAEVGRSHAKRQIKKRSYVELRIVILESIAEMCKLDDDGIVAWSKLLDIIYHILFECIDGRDQQFTQ
;
A
#
# COMPACT_ATOMS: atom_id res chain seq x y z
N MET A 1 40.92 -27.94 -5.41
CA MET A 1 39.82 -27.17 -6.02
C MET A 1 38.92 -26.70 -4.90
N GLY A 2 39.04 -25.44 -4.50
CA GLY A 2 38.30 -24.89 -3.35
C GLY A 2 36.87 -24.54 -3.74
N ASN A 3 35.90 -25.15 -3.05
CA ASN A 3 34.50 -24.81 -3.18
C ASN A 3 34.24 -23.49 -2.44
N VAL A 4 34.09 -22.39 -3.19
CA VAL A 4 33.67 -21.10 -2.62
C VAL A 4 32.15 -21.16 -2.44
N ILE A 5 31.71 -21.41 -1.20
CA ILE A 5 30.35 -21.16 -0.78
C ILE A 5 30.14 -19.64 -0.88
N LYS A 6 29.48 -19.17 -1.94
CA LYS A 6 28.96 -17.81 -2.03
C LYS A 6 27.91 -17.66 -0.91
N ARG A 7 28.30 -17.09 0.23
CA ARG A 7 27.36 -16.59 1.23
C ARG A 7 26.45 -15.57 0.52
N ARG A 8 25.19 -15.93 0.28
CA ARG A 8 24.16 -14.97 -0.17
C ARG A 8 24.11 -13.85 0.89
N ALA A 9 24.37 -12.61 0.48
CA ALA A 9 24.13 -11.47 1.35
C ALA A 9 22.66 -11.49 1.80
N ARG A 10 22.41 -11.21 3.09
CA ARG A 10 21.04 -11.06 3.59
C ARG A 10 20.42 -9.86 2.88
N ASP A 11 19.28 -10.07 2.25
CA ASP A 11 18.54 -9.05 1.51
C ASP A 11 17.72 -8.22 2.51
N HIS A 12 18.37 -7.22 3.12
CA HIS A 12 17.79 -6.38 4.16
C HIS A 12 16.51 -5.65 3.72
N ASP A 13 16.33 -5.39 2.42
CA ASP A 13 15.14 -4.70 1.90
C ASP A 13 13.87 -5.57 1.96
N ASN A 14 14.01 -6.88 2.19
CA ASN A 14 12.92 -7.83 2.38
C ASN A 14 12.79 -8.35 3.82
N ASP A 15 13.63 -7.91 4.75
CA ASP A 15 13.68 -8.38 6.15
C ASP A 15 12.59 -7.75 7.05
N TYR A 16 11.47 -7.33 6.44
CA TYR A 16 10.33 -6.78 7.16
C TYR A 16 9.36 -7.90 7.53
N SER A 17 9.02 -7.96 8.82
CA SER A 17 7.97 -8.84 9.33
C SER A 17 6.62 -8.45 8.77
N ASN A 18 5.72 -9.43 8.71
CA ASN A 18 4.34 -9.19 8.33
C ASN A 18 3.63 -8.57 9.55
N PRO A 19 2.96 -7.41 9.40
CA PRO A 19 2.21 -6.81 10.50
C PRO A 19 1.20 -7.80 11.09
N GLU A 20 0.93 -7.71 12.39
CA GLU A 20 -0.15 -8.49 12.98
C GLU A 20 -1.50 -7.86 12.61
N MET A 21 -2.46 -8.69 12.20
CA MET A 21 -3.82 -8.22 11.93
C MET A 21 -4.55 -8.02 13.25
N THR A 22 -5.10 -6.83 13.45
CA THR A 22 -6.01 -6.53 14.55
C THR A 22 -7.38 -6.19 13.98
N ASP A 23 -8.43 -6.73 14.58
CA ASP A 23 -9.79 -6.42 14.17
C ASP A 23 -10.10 -4.93 14.37
N LEU A 24 -10.85 -4.37 13.41
CA LEU A 24 -11.35 -3.00 13.48
C LEU A 24 -12.67 -2.99 14.26
N SER A 25 -12.79 -2.08 15.21
CA SER A 25 -14.08 -1.82 15.87
C SER A 25 -15.04 -1.09 14.91
N TYR A 26 -16.33 -1.07 15.25
CA TYR A 26 -17.32 -0.30 14.50
C TYR A 26 -16.94 1.20 14.42
N ASP A 27 -16.51 1.78 15.55
CA ASP A 27 -16.12 3.20 15.63
C ASP A 27 -14.87 3.47 14.75
N GLU A 28 -13.92 2.53 14.72
CA GLU A 28 -12.72 2.64 13.88
C GLU A 28 -13.08 2.58 12.38
N VAL A 29 -14.00 1.69 12.00
CA VAL A 29 -14.52 1.63 10.61
C VAL A 29 -15.21 2.95 10.24
N GLU A 30 -16.03 3.50 11.14
CA GLU A 30 -16.71 4.78 10.90
C GLU A 30 -15.72 5.94 10.74
N ILE A 31 -14.67 6.01 11.57
CA ILE A 31 -13.59 7.01 11.45
C ILE A 31 -12.89 6.90 10.08
N ILE A 32 -12.53 5.68 9.67
CA ILE A 32 -11.87 5.42 8.37
C ILE A 32 -12.77 5.88 7.22
N GLN A 33 -14.03 5.45 7.20
CA GLN A 33 -14.95 5.76 6.10
C GLN A 33 -15.24 7.27 6.01
N LYS A 34 -15.47 7.94 7.14
CA LYS A 34 -15.68 9.39 7.18
C LYS A 34 -14.47 10.15 6.65
N SER A 35 -13.28 9.88 7.19
CA SER A 35 -12.05 10.55 6.77
C SER A 35 -11.70 10.26 5.31
N TRP A 36 -11.91 9.02 4.83
CA TRP A 36 -11.72 8.67 3.42
C TRP A 36 -12.67 9.45 2.49
N SER A 37 -13.94 9.62 2.87
CA SER A 37 -14.93 10.32 2.05
C SER A 37 -14.53 11.78 1.76
N GLU A 38 -13.84 12.44 2.70
CA GLU A 38 -13.37 13.82 2.54
C GLU A 38 -12.36 13.96 1.39
N ILE A 39 -11.41 13.03 1.32
CA ILE A 39 -10.34 13.05 0.31
C ILE A 39 -10.75 12.38 -1.01
N GLN A 40 -11.77 11.51 -0.98
CA GLN A 40 -12.34 10.88 -2.16
C GLN A 40 -13.07 11.89 -3.06
N SER A 41 -13.61 12.98 -2.51
CA SER A 41 -14.20 14.09 -3.27
C SER A 41 -13.24 14.72 -4.30
N LYS A 42 -11.92 14.54 -4.11
CA LYS A 42 -10.83 14.96 -4.99
C LYS A 42 -9.92 13.80 -5.38
N ALA A 43 -10.49 12.60 -5.54
CA ALA A 43 -9.75 11.33 -5.66
C ALA A 43 -8.52 11.38 -6.58
N HIS A 44 -8.63 11.98 -7.77
CA HIS A 44 -7.49 12.05 -8.69
C HIS A 44 -6.34 12.93 -8.19
N ASP A 45 -6.66 14.06 -7.56
CA ASP A 45 -5.65 14.98 -7.03
C ASP A 45 -5.03 14.41 -5.74
N THR A 46 -5.86 13.80 -4.89
CA THR A 46 -5.41 13.07 -3.69
C THR A 46 -4.47 11.92 -4.08
N ALA A 47 -4.87 11.09 -5.04
CA ALA A 47 -4.07 9.97 -5.52
C ALA A 47 -2.73 10.46 -6.08
N GLU A 48 -2.75 11.49 -6.94
CA GLU A 48 -1.54 12.08 -7.49
C GLU A 48 -0.64 12.65 -6.40
N LYS A 49 -1.19 13.39 -5.42
CA LYS A 49 -0.42 13.95 -4.29
C LYS A 49 0.31 12.84 -3.54
N ILE A 50 -0.41 11.80 -3.09
CA ILE A 50 0.17 10.68 -2.33
C ILE A 50 1.27 9.99 -3.16
N PHE A 51 1.01 9.68 -4.43
CA PHE A 51 1.97 8.95 -5.25
C PHE A 51 3.20 9.81 -5.60
N TYR A 52 3.02 11.10 -5.86
CA TYR A 52 4.13 12.04 -6.05
C TYR A 52 4.98 12.15 -4.78
N THR A 53 4.36 12.35 -3.61
CA THR A 53 5.06 12.42 -2.32
C THR A 53 5.84 11.14 -2.01
N PHE A 54 5.29 9.97 -2.37
CA PHE A 54 6.01 8.69 -2.23
C PHE A 54 7.31 8.66 -3.04
N LEU A 55 7.24 9.03 -4.32
CA LEU A 55 8.42 9.04 -5.18
C LEU A 55 9.39 10.19 -4.87
N GLU A 56 8.90 11.29 -4.29
CA GLU A 56 9.73 12.40 -3.86
C GLU A 56 10.51 12.05 -2.59
N LYS A 57 9.84 11.46 -1.59
CA LYS A 57 10.45 11.05 -0.31
C LYS A 57 11.36 9.83 -0.47
N PHE A 58 11.04 8.94 -1.41
CA PHE A 58 11.74 7.67 -1.63
C PHE A 58 12.04 7.45 -3.13
N PRO A 59 12.97 8.22 -3.73
CA PRO A 59 13.19 8.27 -5.18
C PRO A 59 13.66 6.97 -5.81
N GLN A 60 14.28 6.07 -5.05
CA GLN A 60 14.64 4.72 -5.50
C GLN A 60 13.43 3.93 -6.04
N ASN A 61 12.23 4.19 -5.51
CA ASN A 61 11.03 3.48 -5.90
C ASN A 61 10.57 3.81 -7.31
N GLN A 62 10.96 4.96 -7.87
CA GLN A 62 10.60 5.32 -9.23
C GLN A 62 11.11 4.30 -10.27
N GLN A 63 12.21 3.61 -9.96
CA GLN A 63 12.78 2.56 -10.83
C GLN A 63 11.86 1.34 -11.00
N ASN A 64 10.94 1.11 -10.06
CA ASN A 64 9.97 0.02 -10.13
C ASN A 64 8.86 0.27 -11.18
N PHE A 65 8.72 1.52 -11.67
CA PHE A 65 7.68 1.91 -12.61
C PHE A 65 8.28 2.12 -13.99
N VAL A 66 8.18 1.11 -14.85
CA VAL A 66 8.79 1.11 -16.21
C VAL A 66 8.45 2.36 -17.03
N ALA A 67 7.21 2.87 -16.92
CA ALA A 67 6.76 4.06 -17.63
C ALA A 67 7.37 5.38 -17.10
N PHE A 68 7.91 5.38 -15.88
CA PHE A 68 8.34 6.59 -15.16
C PHE A 68 9.84 6.61 -14.87
N LYS A 69 10.52 5.45 -14.84
CA LYS A 69 11.90 5.30 -14.34
C LYS A 69 12.97 6.18 -15.00
N ASN A 70 12.74 6.66 -16.23
CA ASN A 70 13.69 7.46 -17.01
C ASN A 70 13.24 8.92 -17.19
N THR A 71 12.16 9.34 -16.53
CA THR A 71 11.61 10.71 -16.64
C THR A 71 11.79 11.41 -15.31
N PRO A 72 12.33 12.64 -15.23
CA PRO A 72 12.42 13.36 -13.96
C PRO A 72 11.05 13.47 -13.28
N LEU A 73 10.97 13.23 -11.96
CA LEU A 73 9.70 13.18 -11.23
C LEU A 73 8.83 14.44 -11.42
N LEU A 74 9.47 15.61 -11.43
CA LEU A 74 8.80 16.90 -11.66
C LEU A 74 8.04 16.95 -13.01
N MET A 75 8.55 16.24 -14.03
CA MET A 75 7.95 16.18 -15.37
C MET A 75 6.78 15.18 -15.44
N LEU A 76 6.59 14.34 -14.42
CA LEU A 76 5.50 13.37 -14.37
C LEU A 76 4.22 13.95 -13.76
N LYS A 77 4.36 14.95 -12.89
CA LYS A 77 3.24 15.60 -12.22
C LYS A 77 2.27 16.22 -13.24
N GLY A 78 0.98 15.97 -13.07
CA GLY A 78 -0.10 16.41 -13.95
C GLY A 78 -0.27 15.56 -15.21
N THR A 79 0.65 14.63 -15.52
CA THR A 79 0.54 13.84 -16.75
C THR A 79 -0.59 12.79 -16.64
N PRO A 80 -1.34 12.52 -17.72
CA PRO A 80 -2.43 11.54 -17.68
C PRO A 80 -1.97 10.14 -17.26
N GLY A 81 -0.77 9.72 -17.70
CA GLY A 81 -0.20 8.42 -17.35
C GLY A 81 0.11 8.30 -15.86
N PHE A 82 0.69 9.35 -15.25
CA PHE A 82 1.00 9.38 -13.83
C PHE A 82 -0.28 9.36 -12.98
N ARG A 83 -1.24 10.24 -13.29
CA ARG A 83 -2.54 10.31 -12.60
C ARG A 83 -3.32 9.00 -12.72
N ALA A 84 -3.28 8.34 -13.89
CA ALA A 84 -3.91 7.04 -14.08
C ALA A 84 -3.26 5.93 -13.23
N HIS A 85 -1.93 5.93 -13.08
CA HIS A 85 -1.27 4.97 -12.20
C HIS A 85 -1.60 5.22 -10.74
N ALA A 86 -1.49 6.46 -10.29
CA ALA A 86 -1.85 6.88 -8.94
C ALA A 86 -3.30 6.48 -8.59
N SER A 87 -4.24 6.71 -9.51
CA SER A 87 -5.66 6.35 -9.31
C SER A 87 -5.86 4.84 -9.17
N ARG A 88 -5.08 3.99 -9.85
CA ARG A 88 -5.17 2.53 -9.67
C ARG A 88 -4.76 2.09 -8.27
N ILE A 89 -3.72 2.71 -7.70
CA ILE A 89 -3.29 2.46 -6.32
C ILE A 89 -4.41 2.91 -5.36
N PHE A 90 -4.89 4.14 -5.53
CA PHE A 90 -5.95 4.71 -4.70
C PHE A 90 -7.24 3.87 -4.71
N ASN A 91 -7.63 3.34 -5.87
CA ASN A 91 -8.83 2.50 -6.00
C ASN A 91 -8.73 1.16 -5.27
N VAL A 92 -7.53 0.60 -5.06
CA VAL A 92 -7.39 -0.59 -4.21
C VAL A 92 -7.81 -0.28 -2.78
N PHE A 93 -7.38 0.86 -2.24
CA PHE A 93 -7.78 1.30 -0.90
C PHE A 93 -9.27 1.61 -0.83
N SER A 94 -9.83 2.31 -1.84
CA SER A 94 -11.28 2.53 -1.92
C SER A 94 -12.06 1.22 -1.86
N ASN A 95 -11.69 0.23 -2.67
CA ASN A 95 -12.38 -1.05 -2.70
C ASN A 95 -12.32 -1.81 -1.36
N VAL A 96 -11.21 -1.71 -0.62
CA VAL A 96 -11.09 -2.29 0.72
C VAL A 96 -11.99 -1.54 1.72
N ILE A 97 -11.95 -0.21 1.71
CA ILE A 97 -12.72 0.64 2.64
C ILE A 97 -14.22 0.49 2.41
N ASP A 98 -14.64 0.40 1.15
CA ASP A 98 -16.04 0.17 0.75
C ASP A 98 -16.57 -1.21 1.19
N ALA A 99 -15.68 -2.15 1.53
CA ALA A 99 -16.04 -3.50 1.97
C ALA A 99 -16.02 -3.68 3.50
N LEU A 100 -15.47 -2.74 4.28
CA LEU A 100 -15.23 -2.90 5.72
C LEU A 100 -16.49 -3.24 6.53
N ASP A 101 -17.64 -2.66 6.16
CA ASP A 101 -18.93 -2.86 6.82
C ASP A 101 -19.77 -3.99 6.19
N LYS A 102 -19.36 -4.51 5.03
CA LYS A 102 -20.11 -5.48 4.22
C LYS A 102 -19.49 -6.88 4.22
N ASP A 103 -18.25 -7.00 4.65
CA ASP A 103 -17.46 -8.23 4.62
C ASP A 103 -16.88 -8.55 6.01
N PRO A 104 -17.73 -8.95 6.99
CA PRO A 104 -17.30 -9.17 8.38
C PRO A 104 -16.26 -10.31 8.51
N ASP A 105 -16.23 -11.26 7.57
CA ASP A 105 -15.23 -12.34 7.53
C ASP A 105 -13.93 -11.94 6.79
N MET A 106 -13.88 -10.73 6.23
CA MET A 106 -12.80 -10.18 5.40
C MET A 106 -12.46 -11.02 4.16
N LYS A 107 -13.37 -11.84 3.65
CA LYS A 107 -13.08 -12.74 2.50
C LYS A 107 -12.87 -11.93 1.22
N GLY A 108 -13.76 -10.99 0.94
CA GLY A 108 -13.64 -10.05 -0.17
C GLY A 108 -12.41 -9.16 -0.05
N ILE A 109 -12.16 -8.61 1.14
CA ILE A 109 -10.97 -7.77 1.43
C ILE A 109 -9.69 -8.55 1.17
N LYS A 110 -9.58 -9.78 1.70
CA LYS A 110 -8.42 -10.67 1.47
C LYS A 110 -8.23 -10.95 -0.01
N ASN A 111 -9.30 -11.22 -0.75
CA ASN A 111 -9.24 -11.47 -2.19
C ASN A 111 -8.73 -10.26 -2.99
N ILE A 112 -9.24 -9.05 -2.70
CA ILE A 112 -8.82 -7.80 -3.35
C ILE A 112 -7.32 -7.57 -3.14
N VAL A 113 -6.87 -7.63 -1.89
CA VAL A 113 -5.46 -7.34 -1.55
C VAL A 113 -4.54 -8.45 -2.04
N ALA A 114 -4.95 -9.72 -1.97
CA ALA A 114 -4.15 -10.84 -2.46
C ALA A 114 -3.95 -10.80 -3.98
N GLU A 115 -4.93 -10.33 -4.76
CA GLU A 115 -4.75 -10.14 -6.20
C GLU A 115 -3.62 -9.12 -6.50
N VAL A 116 -3.62 -8.02 -5.78
CA VAL A 116 -2.56 -7.01 -5.83
C VAL A 116 -1.22 -7.65 -5.42
N GLY A 117 -1.18 -8.35 -4.30
CA GLY A 117 0.00 -9.04 -3.78
C GLY A 117 0.61 -10.03 -4.78
N ARG A 118 -0.20 -10.92 -5.36
CA ARG A 118 0.25 -11.88 -6.39
C ARG A 118 0.82 -11.19 -7.62
N SER A 119 0.17 -10.12 -8.07
CA SER A 119 0.64 -9.33 -9.21
C SER A 119 2.02 -8.72 -8.91
N HIS A 120 2.20 -8.20 -7.71
CA HIS A 120 3.44 -7.55 -7.29
C HIS A 120 4.57 -8.53 -6.96
N ALA A 121 4.28 -9.71 -6.41
CA ALA A 121 5.26 -10.77 -6.16
C ALA A 121 5.98 -11.17 -7.45
N LYS A 122 5.27 -11.27 -8.58
CA LYS A 122 5.84 -11.54 -9.91
C LYS A 122 6.85 -10.48 -10.37
N ARG A 123 6.73 -9.24 -9.87
CA ARG A 123 7.61 -8.11 -10.19
C ARG A 123 8.81 -7.99 -9.24
N GLN A 124 8.86 -8.83 -8.19
CA GLN A 124 9.94 -8.87 -7.20
C GLN A 124 10.22 -7.52 -6.54
N ILE A 125 9.19 -6.69 -6.36
CA ILE A 125 9.27 -5.43 -5.63
C ILE A 125 9.51 -5.74 -4.14
N LYS A 126 10.44 -5.03 -3.52
CA LYS A 126 10.89 -5.30 -2.16
C LYS A 126 9.88 -4.82 -1.11
N LYS A 127 9.79 -5.51 0.04
CA LYS A 127 8.93 -5.11 1.18
C LYS A 127 9.20 -3.68 1.63
N ARG A 128 10.46 -3.24 1.60
CA ARG A 128 10.84 -1.85 1.87
C ARG A 128 10.01 -0.83 1.09
N SER A 129 9.84 -1.02 -0.23
CA SER A 129 9.08 -0.10 -1.09
C SER A 129 7.64 0.06 -0.62
N TYR A 130 7.05 -1.03 -0.11
CA TYR A 130 5.71 -1.02 0.45
C TYR A 130 5.69 -0.33 1.81
N VAL A 131 6.61 -0.63 2.72
CA VAL A 131 6.69 0.07 4.02
C VAL A 131 6.84 1.57 3.82
N GLU A 132 7.67 1.99 2.87
CA GLU A 132 7.83 3.40 2.49
C GLU A 132 6.53 4.01 1.95
N LEU A 133 5.76 3.28 1.13
CA LEU A 133 4.43 3.71 0.69
C LEU A 133 3.42 3.78 1.85
N ARG A 134 3.44 2.82 2.79
CA ARG A 134 2.59 2.80 4.00
C ARG A 134 2.77 4.08 4.81
N ILE A 135 4.02 4.47 5.04
CA ILE A 135 4.38 5.70 5.75
C ILE A 135 3.76 6.90 5.04
N VAL A 136 3.96 7.04 3.72
CA VAL A 136 3.43 8.18 2.97
C VAL A 136 1.91 8.22 2.97
N ILE A 137 1.23 7.07 2.85
CA ILE A 137 -0.23 7.01 2.89
C ILE A 137 -0.74 7.51 4.24
N LEU A 138 -0.23 6.95 5.35
CA LEU A 138 -0.68 7.33 6.68
C LEU A 138 -0.41 8.81 6.97
N GLU A 139 0.81 9.30 6.69
CA GLU A 139 1.16 10.72 6.88
C GLU A 139 0.27 11.64 6.05
N SER A 140 0.03 11.28 4.78
CA SER A 140 -0.76 12.12 3.87
C SER A 140 -2.23 12.18 4.29
N ILE A 141 -2.82 11.04 4.68
CA ILE A 141 -4.22 11.01 5.14
C ILE A 141 -4.35 11.73 6.48
N ALA A 142 -3.41 11.51 7.42
CA ALA A 142 -3.39 12.22 8.70
C ALA A 142 -3.34 13.75 8.50
N GLU A 143 -2.50 14.23 7.59
CA GLU A 143 -2.41 15.66 7.25
C GLU A 143 -3.70 16.17 6.57
N MET A 144 -4.19 15.48 5.54
CA MET A 144 -5.32 15.96 4.73
C MET A 144 -6.65 15.93 5.48
N CYS A 145 -6.90 14.90 6.26
CA CYS A 145 -8.12 14.72 7.05
C CYS A 145 -8.00 15.27 8.47
N LYS A 146 -6.80 15.77 8.86
CA LYS A 146 -6.49 16.23 10.23
C LYS A 146 -6.87 15.20 11.29
N LEU A 147 -6.43 13.96 11.07
CA LEU A 147 -6.70 12.86 11.99
C LEU A 147 -6.14 13.17 13.37
N ASP A 148 -6.91 12.84 14.40
CA ASP A 148 -6.45 12.77 15.79
C ASP A 148 -5.79 11.42 16.07
N ASP A 149 -5.40 11.18 17.33
CA ASP A 149 -4.71 9.96 17.74
C ASP A 149 -5.55 8.71 17.46
N ASP A 150 -6.86 8.76 17.71
CA ASP A 150 -7.80 7.66 17.44
C ASP A 150 -7.89 7.37 15.94
N GLY A 151 -7.95 8.42 15.11
CA GLY A 151 -7.89 8.29 13.65
C GLY A 151 -6.59 7.67 13.15
N ILE A 152 -5.44 8.07 13.71
CA ILE A 152 -4.14 7.49 13.36
C ILE A 152 -4.09 6.01 13.74
N VAL A 153 -4.64 5.62 14.89
CA VAL A 153 -4.72 4.21 15.33
C VAL A 153 -5.61 3.40 14.39
N ALA A 154 -6.82 3.88 14.08
CA ALA A 154 -7.76 3.20 13.18
C ALA A 154 -7.13 2.96 11.80
N TRP A 155 -6.53 4.00 11.21
CA TRP A 155 -5.86 3.88 9.91
C TRP A 155 -4.64 2.96 9.95
N SER A 156 -3.87 2.98 11.04
CA SER A 156 -2.72 2.08 11.20
C SER A 156 -3.17 0.62 11.21
N LYS A 157 -4.25 0.28 11.92
CA LYS A 157 -4.81 -1.08 11.94
C LYS A 157 -5.28 -1.53 10.55
N LEU A 158 -5.99 -0.67 9.82
CA LEU A 158 -6.40 -0.98 8.45
C LEU A 158 -5.20 -1.24 7.55
N LEU A 159 -4.17 -0.40 7.63
CA LEU A 159 -2.94 -0.60 6.87
C LEU A 159 -2.24 -1.89 7.28
N ASP A 160 -2.22 -2.25 8.57
CA ASP A 160 -1.61 -3.51 9.01
C ASP A 160 -2.33 -4.73 8.43
N ILE A 161 -3.67 -4.70 8.33
CA ILE A 161 -4.45 -5.74 7.63
C ILE A 161 -4.03 -5.83 6.16
N ILE A 162 -4.03 -4.71 5.43
CA ILE A 162 -3.69 -4.68 3.99
C ILE A 162 -2.26 -5.19 3.77
N TYR A 163 -1.30 -4.69 4.56
CA TYR A 163 0.10 -5.01 4.38
C TYR A 163 0.47 -6.41 4.87
N HIS A 164 -0.24 -6.95 5.86
CA HIS A 164 -0.15 -8.37 6.23
C HIS A 164 -0.46 -9.26 5.02
N ILE A 165 -1.64 -9.09 4.43
CA ILE A 165 -2.10 -9.90 3.28
C ILE A 165 -1.14 -9.73 2.09
N LEU A 166 -0.75 -8.49 1.80
CA LEU A 166 0.20 -8.17 0.73
C LEU A 166 1.54 -8.90 0.93
N PHE A 167 2.08 -8.88 2.15
CA PHE A 167 3.39 -9.48 2.45
C PHE A 167 3.35 -11.00 2.51
N GLU A 168 2.26 -11.58 2.99
CA GLU A 168 2.02 -13.03 2.88
C GLU A 168 2.05 -13.46 1.40
N CYS A 169 1.45 -12.68 0.49
CA CYS A 169 1.55 -12.97 -0.95
C CYS A 169 2.96 -12.79 -1.52
N ILE A 170 3.66 -11.72 -1.13
CA ILE A 170 5.06 -11.48 -1.56
C ILE A 170 5.98 -12.60 -1.10
N ASP A 171 5.72 -13.18 0.07
CA ASP A 171 6.48 -14.30 0.62
C ASP A 171 6.07 -15.66 0.05
N GLY A 172 5.11 -15.71 -0.89
CA GLY A 172 4.63 -16.95 -1.50
C GLY A 172 3.67 -17.77 -0.63
N ARG A 173 3.02 -17.14 0.35
CA ARG A 173 2.00 -17.73 1.22
C ARG A 173 0.59 -17.29 0.85
N ASP A 174 0.35 -16.99 -0.43
CA ASP A 174 -0.94 -16.49 -0.93
C ASP A 174 -2.07 -17.53 -0.88
N GLN A 175 -1.73 -18.82 -0.81
CA GLN A 175 -2.69 -19.93 -0.79
C GLN A 175 -3.75 -19.81 0.32
N GLN A 176 -3.40 -19.20 1.46
CA GLN A 176 -4.32 -19.00 2.59
C GLN A 176 -5.47 -18.02 2.29
N PHE A 177 -5.33 -17.20 1.24
CA PHE A 177 -6.36 -16.28 0.78
C PHE A 177 -7.10 -16.79 -0.46
N THR A 178 -6.95 -18.07 -0.79
CA THR A 178 -7.63 -18.70 -1.92
C THR A 178 -8.83 -19.47 -1.38
N GLN A 179 -10.00 -18.81 -1.34
CA GLN A 179 -11.30 -19.44 -1.13
C GLN A 179 -12.35 -18.74 -2.00
#